data_AF-A0A1Z9PHC3-F1
#
_entry.id   AF-A0A1Z9PHC3-F1
#
_cell.length_a   1.000
_cell.length_b   1.000
_cell.length_c   1.000
_cell.angle_alpha   90.00
_cell.angle_beta   90.00
_cell.angle_gamma   90.00
#
_symmetry.space_group_name_H-M   'P 1'
#
loop_
_entity.id
_entity.type
_entity.pdbx_description
1 polymer ?
#
loop_
_entity_poly.entity_id
_entity_poly.type
_entity_poly.pdbx_seq_one_letter_code
_entity_poly.pdbx_strand_id
1 'polypeptide(L)'
;MESQKLLTIAQTAELLNCSAGFVRKRISLTESRQPGGWPKSTYVNLQPNGVKSLFRINRDALQEYLKSQANQKDVNEEATVESETSTCSTGTCTF
;
A
#
# COMPACT_ATOMS: atom_id res chain seq x y z
N MET A 1 -4.94 28.57 4.99
CA MET A 1 -3.99 27.49 5.35
C MET A 1 -4.81 26.25 5.65
N GLU A 2 -5.03 25.41 4.65
CA GLU A 2 -5.93 24.26 4.75
C GLU A 2 -5.35 23.22 5.71
N SER A 3 -6.11 22.96 6.76
CA SER A 3 -5.85 21.96 7.79
C SER A 3 -5.73 20.57 7.13
N GLN A 4 -4.50 20.16 6.84
CA GLN A 4 -4.18 18.79 6.41
C GLN A 4 -4.83 17.82 7.40
N LYS A 5 -5.91 17.18 6.99
CA LYS A 5 -6.63 16.22 7.82
C LYS A 5 -5.81 14.94 7.86
N LEU A 6 -4.79 14.94 8.71
CA LEU A 6 -3.87 13.84 8.94
C LEU A 6 -4.60 12.69 9.64
N LEU A 7 -4.85 11.62 8.90
CA LEU A 7 -5.54 10.42 9.38
C LEU A 7 -4.57 9.39 9.94
N THR A 8 -5.05 8.57 10.87
CA THR A 8 -4.32 7.38 11.31
C THR A 8 -4.39 6.29 10.23
N ILE A 9 -3.46 5.32 10.29
CA ILE A 9 -3.50 4.12 9.45
C ILE A 9 -4.87 3.42 9.53
N ALA A 10 -5.45 3.33 10.73
CA ALA A 10 -6.75 2.69 10.94
C ALA A 10 -7.88 3.46 10.25
N GLN A 11 -7.93 4.78 10.41
CA GLN A 11 -8.94 5.63 9.76
C GLN A 11 -8.82 5.59 8.23
N THR A 12 -7.60 5.61 7.69
CA THR A 12 -7.38 5.48 6.25
C THR A 12 -7.82 4.11 5.74
N ALA A 13 -7.57 3.06 6.53
CA ALA A 13 -8.00 1.71 6.19
C ALA A 13 -9.53 1.60 6.14
N GLU A 14 -10.23 2.18 7.11
CA GLU A 14 -11.70 2.29 7.12
C GLU A 14 -12.23 3.05 5.91
N LEU A 15 -11.65 4.21 5.58
CA LEU A 15 -12.10 5.02 4.42
C LEU A 15 -11.93 4.31 3.07
N LEU A 16 -10.91 3.47 2.95
CA LEU A 16 -10.61 2.72 1.74
C LEU A 16 -11.20 1.32 1.74
N ASN A 17 -11.98 0.95 2.76
CA ASN A 17 -12.49 -0.41 2.98
C ASN A 17 -11.38 -1.48 2.86
N CYS A 18 -10.20 -1.21 3.39
CA CYS A 18 -9.05 -2.11 3.37
C CYS A 18 -8.49 -2.36 4.78
N SER A 19 -7.51 -3.25 4.88
CA SER A 19 -6.88 -3.54 6.18
C SER A 19 -5.79 -2.52 6.53
N ALA A 20 -5.58 -2.29 7.83
CA ALA A 20 -4.45 -1.47 8.31
C ALA A 20 -3.09 -2.03 7.85
N GLY A 21 -3.00 -3.35 7.66
CA GLY A 21 -1.82 -4.02 7.10
C GLY A 21 -1.55 -3.63 5.65
N PHE A 22 -2.59 -3.47 4.84
CA PHE A 22 -2.48 -2.99 3.46
C PHE A 22 -1.86 -1.58 3.41
N VAL A 23 -2.39 -0.67 4.22
CA VAL A 23 -1.88 0.71 4.33
C VAL A 23 -0.39 0.72 4.74
N ARG A 24 -0.02 -0.07 5.75
CA ARG A 24 1.39 -0.20 6.17
C ARG A 24 2.28 -0.77 5.06
N LYS A 25 1.79 -1.76 4.33
CA LYS A 25 2.54 -2.36 3.21
C LYS A 25 2.81 -1.33 2.12
N ARG A 26 1.82 -0.51 1.75
CA ARG A 26 2.00 0.56 0.73
C ARG A 26 3.06 1.58 1.15
N ILE A 27 3.07 1.98 2.41
CA ILE A 27 4.10 2.87 2.96
C ILE A 27 5.48 2.19 2.95
N SER A 28 5.55 0.92 3.39
CA SER A 28 6.79 0.16 3.42
C SER A 28 7.41 -0.01 2.04
N LEU A 29 6.60 -0.23 1.00
CA LEU A 29 7.10 -0.35 -0.37
C LEU A 29 7.81 0.94 -0.81
N THR A 30 7.26 2.11 -0.48
CA THR A 30 7.89 3.39 -0.77
C THR A 30 9.20 3.60 -0.02
N GLU A 31 9.24 3.24 1.27
CA GLU A 31 10.45 3.34 2.08
C GLU A 31 11.55 2.39 1.54
N SER A 32 11.17 1.20 1.08
CA SER A 32 12.06 0.23 0.44
C SER A 32 12.37 0.54 -1.03
N ARG A 33 11.91 1.68 -1.58
CA ARG A 33 12.06 2.07 -3.00
C ARG A 33 11.54 1.03 -4.00
N GLN A 34 10.53 0.28 -3.59
CA GLN A 34 9.85 -0.72 -4.39
C GLN A 34 8.65 -0.10 -5.13
N PRO A 35 8.32 -0.59 -6.33
CA PRO A 35 7.13 -0.13 -7.06
C PRO A 35 5.85 -0.49 -6.30
N GLY A 36 4.79 0.29 -6.53
CA GLY A 36 3.49 0.07 -5.90
C GLY A 36 3.36 0.61 -4.47
N GLY A 37 4.28 1.46 -4.03
CA GLY A 37 4.11 2.26 -2.82
C GLY A 37 3.25 3.52 -3.03
N TRP A 38 2.91 4.21 -1.94
CA TRP A 38 2.31 5.56 -2.00
C TRP A 38 3.41 6.64 -2.03
N PRO A 39 3.23 7.78 -2.71
CA PRO A 39 4.26 8.80 -2.74
C PRO A 39 4.51 9.38 -1.34
N LYS A 40 5.75 9.80 -1.07
CA LYS A 40 6.16 10.34 0.24
C LYS A 40 5.41 11.61 0.64
N SER A 41 4.77 12.30 -0.30
CA SER A 41 3.89 13.45 -0.04
C SER A 41 2.54 13.05 0.60
N THR A 42 2.15 11.78 0.48
CA THR A 42 0.87 11.28 0.99
C THR A 42 0.91 10.94 2.47
N TYR A 43 2.09 10.72 3.06
CA TYR A 43 2.21 10.34 4.46
C TYR A 43 3.40 11.02 5.13
N VAL A 44 3.29 11.22 6.44
CA VAL A 44 4.34 11.78 7.29
C VAL A 44 4.62 10.81 8.41
N ASN A 45 5.89 10.49 8.64
CA ASN A 45 6.30 9.77 9.84
C ASN A 45 6.58 10.79 10.94
N LEU A 46 5.72 10.83 11.95
CA LEU A 46 5.89 11.71 13.12
C LEU A 46 6.94 11.17 14.10
N GLN A 47 7.33 9.91 13.98
CA GLN A 47 8.30 9.30 14.89
C GLN A 47 9.34 8.46 14.10
N PRO A 48 10.27 9.11 13.39
CA PRO A 48 11.30 8.42 12.61
C PRO A 48 12.31 7.65 13.49
N ASN A 49 12.60 8.15 14.68
CA ASN A 49 13.58 7.54 15.61
C ASN A 49 12.92 6.69 16.71
N GLY A 50 11.62 6.37 16.56
CA GLY A 50 10.88 5.58 17.55
C GLY A 50 10.98 4.08 17.32
N VAL A 51 10.73 3.30 18.38
CA VAL A 51 10.62 1.83 18.31
C VAL A 51 9.52 1.37 17.33
N LYS A 52 8.51 2.23 17.10
CA LYS A 52 7.47 2.04 16.09
C LYS A 52 7.25 3.35 15.34
N SER A 53 7.38 3.32 14.01
CA SER A 53 7.09 4.45 13.14
C SER A 53 5.62 4.86 13.25
N LEU A 54 5.37 6.13 13.56
CA LEU A 54 4.02 6.68 13.68
C LEU A 54 3.65 7.42 12.40
N PHE A 55 3.01 6.72 11.47
CA PHE A 55 2.59 7.29 10.20
C PHE A 55 1.23 8.00 10.32
N ARG A 56 1.17 9.21 9.75
CA ARG A 56 -0.05 9.96 9.49
C ARG A 56 -0.22 10.13 7.98
N ILE A 57 -1.44 9.91 7.50
CA ILE A 57 -1.75 9.97 6.08
C ILE A 57 -2.51 11.25 5.79
N ASN A 58 -2.06 12.03 4.81
CA ASN A 58 -2.80 13.17 4.32
C ASN A 58 -3.92 12.69 3.39
N ARG A 59 -5.18 12.92 3.81
CA ARG A 59 -6.37 12.49 3.07
C ARG A 59 -6.41 13.04 1.65
N ASP A 60 -6.10 14.32 1.47
CA ASP A 60 -6.30 15.01 0.19
C ASP A 60 -5.27 14.52 -0.83
N ALA A 61 -4.00 14.44 -0.42
CA ALA A 61 -2.91 13.89 -1.24
C ALA A 61 -3.16 12.41 -1.59
N LEU A 62 -3.76 11.63 -0.68
CA LEU A 62 -4.12 10.24 -0.95
C LEU A 62 -5.25 10.16 -1.98
N GLN A 63 -6.28 10.99 -1.84
CA GLN A 63 -7.41 11.00 -2.77
C GLN A 63 -6.98 11.46 -4.17
N GLU A 64 -6.10 12.46 -4.26
CA GLU A 64 -5.51 12.91 -5.51
C GLU A 64 -4.67 11.82 -6.18
N TYR A 65 -3.82 11.12 -5.40
CA TYR A 65 -3.06 9.97 -5.89
C TYR A 65 -3.95 8.84 -6.41
N LEU A 66 -5.05 8.53 -5.72
CA LEU A 66 -5.98 7.50 -6.18
C LEU A 66 -6.72 7.92 -7.46
N LYS A 67 -7.08 9.19 -7.60
CA LYS A 67 -7.68 9.73 -8.83
C LYS A 67 -6.70 9.67 -10.02
N SER A 68 -5.43 10.03 -9.81
CA SER A 68 -4.42 9.95 -10.87
C SER A 68 -4.09 8.52 -11.27
N GLN A 69 -4.06 7.59 -10.32
CA GLN A 69 -3.95 6.14 -10.58
C GLN A 69 -5.15 5.59 -11.37
N ALA A 70 -6.37 6.05 -11.07
CA ALA A 70 -7.56 5.64 -11.82
C ALA A 70 -7.46 6.07 -13.29
N ASN A 71 -7.00 7.30 -13.55
CA ASN A 71 -6.80 7.80 -14.91
C ASN A 71 -5.61 7.12 -15.64
N GLN A 72 -4.65 6.54 -14.92
CA GLN A 72 -3.55 5.76 -15.52
C GLN A 72 -3.93 4.31 -15.86
N LYS A 73 -5.01 3.77 -15.28
CA LYS A 73 -5.45 2.40 -15.57
C LYS A 73 -6.14 2.24 -16.93
N ASP A 74 -6.54 3.32 -17.59
CA ASP A 74 -7.13 3.29 -18.93
C ASP A 74 -6.10 3.10 -20.07
N VAL A 75 -4.82 2.84 -19.77
CA VAL A 75 -3.76 2.61 -20.79
C VAL A 75 -3.09 1.24 -20.68
N ASN A 76 -3.55 0.33 -19.81
CA ASN A 76 -2.95 -1.01 -19.73
C ASN A 76 -4.03 -2.10 -19.61
N GLU A 77 -4.59 -2.47 -20.77
CA GLU A 77 -5.27 -3.75 -20.99
C GLU A 77 -4.33 -4.93 -20.65
N GLU A 78 -4.97 -6.04 -20.27
CA GLU A 78 -4.43 -7.41 -20.15
C GLU A 78 -3.25 -7.67 -19.19
N ALA A 79 -3.59 -8.20 -18.01
CA ALA A 79 -2.76 -9.22 -17.38
C ALA A 79 -3.65 -10.37 -16.91
N THR A 80 -3.83 -11.32 -17.83
CA THR A 80 -4.14 -12.74 -17.63
C THR A 80 -3.83 -13.23 -16.22
N VAL A 81 -4.87 -13.65 -15.49
CA VAL A 81 -4.73 -14.56 -14.34
C VAL A 81 -5.20 -15.93 -14.81
N GLU A 82 -4.38 -16.60 -15.62
CA GLU A 82 -4.44 -18.04 -15.77
C GLU A 82 -3.46 -18.67 -14.77
N SER A 83 -3.98 -19.64 -14.01
CA SER A 83 -3.36 -20.84 -13.41
C SER A 83 -1.88 -20.74 -13.01
N GLU A 84 -1.48 -21.08 -11.78
CA GLU A 84 -1.20 -22.48 -11.49
C GLU A 84 -1.35 -22.81 -10.00
N THR A 85 -2.30 -23.70 -9.72
CA THR A 85 -2.33 -24.54 -8.53
C THR A 85 -1.10 -25.47 -8.51
N SER A 86 -0.07 -25.16 -7.73
CA SER A 86 1.00 -26.13 -7.44
C SER A 86 0.63 -26.97 -6.21
N THR A 87 -0.23 -27.96 -6.42
CA THR A 87 -0.33 -29.16 -5.58
C THR A 87 0.98 -29.93 -5.76
N CYS A 88 1.91 -29.83 -4.81
CA CYS A 88 3.12 -30.65 -4.82
C CYS A 88 2.78 -32.02 -4.22
N SER A 89 2.33 -32.95 -5.07
CA SER A 89 2.25 -34.37 -4.74
C SER A 89 3.56 -35.08 -5.09
N THR A 90 4.06 -35.81 -4.09
CA THR A 90 4.94 -37.00 -4.14
C THR A 90 6.39 -36.85 -4.61
N GLY A 91 7.32 -37.25 -3.73
CA GLY A 91 8.71 -37.53 -4.06
C GLY A 91 9.55 -37.90 -2.84
N THR A 92 9.61 -39.20 -2.56
CA THR A 92 10.35 -39.95 -1.53
C THR A 92 11.88 -39.71 -1.52
N CYS A 93 12.51 -40.10 -0.39
CA CYS A 93 13.95 -40.38 -0.08
C CYS A 93 14.63 -39.31 0.80
N THR A 94 15.28 -39.60 1.94
CA THR A 94 16.04 -40.80 2.38
C THR A 94 16.34 -40.72 3.89
N PHE A 95 16.31 -41.86 4.61
CA PHE A 95 17.42 -42.42 5.40
C PHE A 95 17.25 -43.94 5.48
#